data_AF-A0A535NA31-F1
#
_entry.id   AF-A0A535NA31-F1
#
_cell.length_a   1.000
_cell.length_b   1.000
_cell.length_c   1.000
_cell.angle_alpha   90.00
_cell.angle_beta   90.00
_cell.angle_gamma   90.00
#
_symmetry.space_group_name_H-M   'P 1'
#
loop_
_entity.id
_entity.type
_entity.pdbx_description
1 polymer ?
#
loop_
_entity_poly.entity_id
_entity_poly.type
_entity_poly.pdbx_seq_one_letter_code
_entity_poly.pdbx_strand_id
1 'polypeptide(L)'
;PISRFFIARPSDSVQTINNQLSRGKNLILSPGIYRLEAPIRVKHDDTVVLGLGFPTLVPQDGNAALRVSNANGVDLSGMIVDAGPERSPVLLQVGSGRSEGDDGDGNDHNASNPSALQDVFFRIGGATPGRATTALVINSDDVILDDIWSWRADHGNGVGWTANTADTGVVVNGDSVTAYGLFVEHYQKYNVIWNGNRGTDIFFQNELPYDVPNQAAWMEAPGVDGFAAFKVAPGVTSFRGYGMGSYSFFNQGVDIFADHAFEVPTTLPLASLNDLLTIFLDPSHGSGGIRHVVNDVGGSSTKANPDTPVTVVSYP
;
A
#
# COMPACT_ATOMS: atom_id res chain seq x y z
N PRO A 1 -22.83 -2.00 -21.71
CA PRO A 1 -23.11 -3.36 -22.24
C PRO A 1 -21.80 -4.16 -22.37
N ILE A 2 -21.85 -5.49 -22.28
CA ILE A 2 -20.65 -6.35 -22.32
C ILE A 2 -19.82 -6.18 -23.60
N SER A 3 -20.45 -5.81 -24.71
CA SER A 3 -19.78 -5.51 -25.99
C SER A 3 -18.79 -4.34 -25.93
N ARG A 4 -18.82 -3.50 -24.89
CA ARG A 4 -17.84 -2.44 -24.62
C ARG A 4 -16.56 -2.96 -23.95
N PHE A 5 -16.55 -4.20 -23.50
CA PHE A 5 -15.40 -4.82 -22.83
C PHE A 5 -14.61 -5.69 -23.81
N PHE A 6 -13.29 -5.68 -23.64
CA PHE A 6 -12.45 -6.78 -24.05
C PHE A 6 -12.37 -7.78 -22.90
N ILE A 7 -12.70 -9.05 -23.18
CA ILE A 7 -12.64 -10.13 -22.19
C ILE A 7 -11.30 -10.85 -22.38
N ALA A 8 -10.29 -10.41 -21.64
CA ALA A 8 -8.94 -10.95 -21.73
C ALA A 8 -8.84 -12.31 -21.03
N ARG A 9 -8.03 -13.20 -21.58
CA ARG A 9 -7.62 -14.47 -20.99
C ARG A 9 -6.14 -14.43 -20.61
N PRO A 10 -5.67 -15.28 -19.69
CA PRO A 10 -4.24 -15.36 -19.35
C PRO A 10 -3.29 -15.58 -20.54
N SER A 11 -3.79 -16.14 -21.65
CA SER A 11 -3.02 -16.35 -22.88
C SER A 11 -2.92 -15.12 -23.79
N ASP A 12 -3.72 -14.07 -23.55
CA ASP A 12 -3.65 -12.84 -24.34
C ASP A 12 -2.42 -12.03 -23.96
N SER A 13 -1.68 -11.56 -24.96
CA SER A 13 -0.51 -10.72 -24.71
C SER A 13 -0.92 -9.36 -24.13
N VAL A 14 -0.07 -8.77 -23.29
CA VAL A 14 -0.30 -7.42 -22.77
C VAL A 14 -0.38 -6.37 -23.88
N GLN A 15 0.29 -6.59 -25.02
CA GLN A 15 0.14 -5.76 -26.21
C GLN A 15 -1.30 -5.81 -26.76
N THR A 16 -1.92 -6.99 -26.81
CA THR A 16 -3.32 -7.15 -27.23
C THR A 16 -4.26 -6.44 -26.27
N ILE A 17 -4.07 -6.62 -24.96
CA ILE A 17 -4.85 -5.94 -23.92
C ILE A 17 -4.75 -4.42 -24.09
N ASN A 18 -3.53 -3.88 -24.17
CA ASN A 18 -3.28 -2.45 -24.31
C ASN A 18 -3.85 -1.86 -25.62
N ASN A 19 -3.82 -2.62 -26.73
CA ASN A 19 -4.42 -2.19 -27.98
C ASN A 19 -5.95 -2.08 -27.90
N GLN A 20 -6.60 -2.90 -27.07
CA GLN A 20 -8.05 -2.81 -26.86
C GLN A 20 -8.41 -1.63 -25.96
N LEU A 21 -7.66 -1.45 -24.86
CA LEU A 21 -7.78 -0.28 -24.00
C LEU A 21 -7.56 1.02 -24.78
N SER A 22 -6.54 1.08 -25.64
CA SER A 22 -6.28 2.28 -26.45
C SER A 22 -7.40 2.61 -27.43
N ARG A 23 -8.20 1.61 -27.83
CA ARG A 23 -9.40 1.77 -28.69
C ARG A 23 -10.66 2.12 -27.90
N GLY A 24 -10.54 2.40 -26.59
CA GLY A 24 -11.65 2.79 -25.72
C GLY A 24 -12.52 1.62 -25.25
N LYS A 25 -12.00 0.38 -25.29
CA LYS A 25 -12.66 -0.75 -24.61
C LYS A 25 -12.37 -0.68 -23.12
N ASN A 26 -13.36 -1.08 -22.34
CA ASN A 26 -13.15 -1.52 -20.96
C ASN A 26 -12.50 -2.92 -20.95
N LEU A 27 -12.05 -3.39 -19.79
CA LEU A 27 -11.36 -4.66 -19.64
C LEU A 27 -12.05 -5.55 -18.62
N ILE A 28 -12.30 -6.81 -19.00
CA ILE A 28 -12.57 -7.89 -18.05
C ILE A 28 -11.39 -8.85 -18.10
N LEU A 29 -10.78 -9.10 -16.95
CA LEU A 29 -9.77 -10.12 -16.75
C LEU A 29 -10.47 -11.39 -16.25
N SER A 30 -10.53 -12.42 -17.10
CA SER A 30 -11.05 -13.73 -16.68
C SER A 30 -10.10 -14.42 -15.68
N PRO A 31 -10.58 -15.41 -14.88
CA PRO A 31 -9.76 -16.02 -13.84
C PRO A 31 -8.46 -16.62 -14.38
N GLY A 32 -7.34 -16.38 -13.71
CA GLY A 32 -6.04 -16.97 -14.00
C GLY A 32 -4.84 -16.06 -13.74
N ILE A 33 -3.65 -16.52 -14.13
CA ILE A 33 -2.37 -15.82 -13.89
C ILE A 33 -1.88 -15.18 -15.20
N TYR A 34 -1.84 -13.85 -15.23
CA TYR A 34 -1.36 -13.04 -16.34
C TYR A 34 0.11 -12.69 -16.11
N ARG A 35 1.01 -13.26 -16.93
CA ARG A 35 2.43 -12.89 -16.92
C ARG A 35 2.63 -11.72 -17.87
N LEU A 36 3.08 -10.59 -17.33
CA LEU A 36 3.09 -9.30 -18.00
C LEU A 36 4.52 -8.83 -18.28
N GLU A 37 4.95 -8.97 -19.53
CA GLU A 37 6.24 -8.45 -20.06
C GLU A 37 6.27 -6.91 -20.17
N ALA A 38 5.11 -6.27 -19.99
CA ALA A 38 4.97 -4.82 -19.92
C ALA A 38 3.72 -4.47 -19.09
N PRO A 39 3.58 -3.23 -18.60
CA PRO A 39 2.38 -2.84 -17.85
C PRO A 39 1.13 -2.85 -18.73
N ILE A 40 0.00 -3.26 -18.13
CA ILE A 40 -1.32 -2.87 -18.62
C ILE A 40 -1.45 -1.35 -18.43
N ARG A 41 -1.86 -0.62 -19.47
CA ARG A 41 -1.93 0.84 -19.49
C ARG A 41 -3.36 1.30 -19.70
N VAL A 42 -3.95 1.85 -18.65
CA VAL A 42 -5.25 2.51 -18.70
C VAL A 42 -5.03 3.99 -18.95
N LYS A 43 -5.62 4.52 -20.03
CA LYS A 43 -5.37 5.89 -20.49
C LYS A 43 -6.60 6.76 -20.69
N HIS A 44 -7.77 6.14 -20.78
CA HIS A 44 -9.02 6.84 -21.07
C HIS A 44 -9.82 6.99 -19.80
N ASP A 45 -10.51 8.12 -19.67
CA ASP A 45 -11.48 8.35 -18.61
C ASP A 45 -12.56 7.25 -18.61
N ASP A 46 -13.15 7.02 -17.45
CA ASP A 46 -14.28 6.09 -17.23
C ASP A 46 -13.98 4.65 -17.65
N THR A 47 -12.69 4.28 -17.76
CA THR A 47 -12.29 2.92 -18.10
C THR A 47 -12.52 2.02 -16.89
N VAL A 48 -13.30 0.96 -17.10
CA VAL A 48 -13.50 -0.10 -16.10
C VAL A 48 -12.54 -1.27 -16.38
N VAL A 49 -11.78 -1.69 -15.38
CA VAL A 49 -10.97 -2.90 -15.36
C VAL A 49 -11.46 -3.82 -14.25
N LEU A 50 -12.25 -4.83 -14.64
CA LEU A 50 -12.88 -5.77 -13.72
C LEU A 50 -12.18 -7.13 -13.77
N GLY A 51 -11.69 -7.59 -12.62
CA GLY A 51 -11.24 -8.96 -12.42
C GLY A 51 -12.36 -9.90 -12.00
N LEU A 52 -12.37 -11.11 -12.55
CA LEU A 52 -13.30 -12.17 -12.14
C LEU A 52 -12.53 -13.28 -11.45
N GLY A 53 -12.87 -13.57 -10.19
CA GLY A 53 -12.19 -14.61 -9.40
C GLY A 53 -10.74 -14.27 -9.10
N PHE A 54 -10.44 -12.99 -8.83
CA PHE A 54 -9.11 -12.47 -8.49
C PHE A 54 -7.99 -12.91 -9.45
N PRO A 55 -8.08 -12.54 -10.75
CA PRO A 55 -6.99 -12.76 -11.68
C PRO A 55 -5.71 -12.13 -11.12
N THR A 56 -4.62 -12.87 -11.25
CA THR A 56 -3.32 -12.48 -10.70
C THR A 56 -2.45 -11.89 -11.79
N LEU A 57 -2.04 -10.64 -11.63
CA LEU A 57 -1.17 -9.90 -12.53
C LEU A 57 0.27 -10.00 -12.02
N VAL A 58 1.17 -10.61 -12.82
CA VAL A 58 2.57 -10.85 -12.45
C VAL A 58 3.49 -10.14 -13.45
N PRO A 59 4.10 -8.99 -13.13
CA PRO A 59 5.09 -8.38 -14.00
C PRO A 59 6.31 -9.31 -14.13
N GLN A 60 6.98 -9.33 -15.28
CA GLN A 60 8.10 -10.26 -15.52
C GLN A 60 9.47 -9.57 -15.50
N ASP A 61 9.55 -8.34 -16.02
CA ASP A 61 10.82 -7.72 -16.40
C ASP A 61 11.15 -6.47 -15.56
N GLY A 62 10.79 -6.50 -14.27
CA GLY A 62 10.97 -5.36 -13.35
C GLY A 62 10.06 -4.16 -13.70
N ASN A 63 9.03 -4.40 -14.53
CA ASN A 63 8.01 -3.42 -14.88
C ASN A 63 6.89 -3.35 -13.82
N ALA A 64 6.05 -2.32 -13.91
CA ALA A 64 4.76 -2.33 -13.22
C ALA A 64 3.82 -3.34 -13.87
N ALA A 65 2.89 -3.89 -13.09
CA ALA A 65 1.80 -4.72 -13.63
C ALA A 65 0.75 -3.85 -14.31
N LEU A 66 0.38 -2.72 -13.69
CA LEU A 66 -0.66 -1.83 -14.17
C LEU A 66 -0.27 -0.37 -13.93
N ARG A 67 -0.52 0.49 -14.91
CA ARG A 67 -0.43 1.95 -14.79
C ARG A 67 -1.71 2.60 -15.32
N VAL A 68 -2.28 3.48 -14.51
CA VAL A 68 -3.33 4.42 -14.93
C VAL A 68 -2.66 5.77 -15.16
N SER A 69 -2.91 6.41 -16.30
CA SER A 69 -2.48 7.81 -16.52
C SER A 69 -3.33 8.78 -15.67
N ASN A 70 -3.22 10.08 -15.89
CA ASN A 70 -4.10 11.10 -15.29
C ASN A 70 -5.52 11.06 -15.90
N ALA A 71 -6.16 9.88 -15.87
CA ALA A 71 -7.53 9.66 -16.33
C ALA A 71 -8.50 9.71 -15.14
N ASN A 72 -9.69 10.28 -15.37
CA ASN A 72 -10.75 10.39 -14.37
C ASN A 72 -11.70 9.20 -14.41
N GLY A 73 -12.40 8.92 -13.31
CA GLY A 73 -13.45 7.89 -13.25
C GLY A 73 -12.97 6.46 -13.57
N VAL A 74 -11.67 6.17 -13.49
CA VAL A 74 -11.17 4.83 -13.73
C VAL A 74 -11.55 3.94 -12.55
N ASP A 75 -12.11 2.77 -12.85
CA ASP A 75 -12.54 1.79 -11.85
C ASP A 75 -11.73 0.51 -12.00
N LEU A 76 -10.89 0.20 -11.02
CA LEU A 76 -10.10 -1.02 -10.95
C LEU A 76 -10.67 -1.90 -9.84
N SER A 77 -11.12 -3.12 -10.17
CA SER A 77 -11.75 -3.98 -9.19
C SER A 77 -11.38 -5.45 -9.26
N GLY A 78 -11.22 -6.10 -8.10
CA GLY A 78 -11.24 -7.55 -7.93
C GLY A 78 -10.04 -8.28 -8.51
N MET A 79 -8.81 -7.85 -8.19
CA MET A 79 -7.58 -8.43 -8.75
C MET A 79 -6.45 -8.53 -7.73
N ILE A 80 -5.51 -9.43 -8.00
CA ILE A 80 -4.25 -9.53 -7.24
C ILE A 80 -3.11 -9.04 -8.13
N VAL A 81 -2.26 -8.18 -7.59
CA VAL A 81 -0.99 -7.79 -8.19
C VAL A 81 0.13 -8.48 -7.42
N ASP A 82 0.72 -9.51 -8.02
CA ASP A 82 1.71 -10.39 -7.39
C ASP A 82 3.10 -10.04 -7.94
N ALA A 83 4.06 -9.78 -7.08
CA ALA A 83 5.38 -9.30 -7.49
C ALA A 83 6.11 -10.34 -8.35
N GLY A 84 6.78 -9.83 -9.39
CA GLY A 84 7.56 -10.62 -10.33
C GLY A 84 8.92 -11.08 -9.80
N PRO A 85 9.60 -11.98 -10.52
CA PRO A 85 10.96 -12.44 -10.17
C PRO A 85 11.99 -11.29 -10.18
N GLU A 86 11.84 -10.37 -11.12
CA GLU A 86 12.62 -9.14 -11.19
C GLU A 86 11.97 -8.04 -10.36
N ARG A 87 12.79 -7.27 -9.64
CA ARG A 87 12.29 -6.23 -8.72
C ARG A 87 11.60 -5.11 -9.50
N SER A 88 10.31 -4.92 -9.28
CA SER A 88 9.56 -3.79 -9.82
C SER A 88 9.77 -2.53 -8.95
N PRO A 89 10.09 -1.36 -9.53
CA PRO A 89 10.07 -0.10 -8.77
C PRO A 89 8.69 0.22 -8.18
N VAL A 90 7.64 -0.08 -8.93
CA VAL A 90 6.24 0.02 -8.50
C VAL A 90 5.43 -1.12 -9.12
N LEU A 91 4.48 -1.71 -8.40
CA LEU A 91 3.60 -2.75 -8.96
C LEU A 91 2.35 -2.16 -9.62
N LEU A 92 1.66 -1.22 -8.95
CA LEU A 92 0.52 -0.47 -9.49
C LEU A 92 0.71 1.03 -9.25
N GLN A 93 0.53 1.82 -10.30
CA GLN A 93 0.58 3.28 -10.22
C GLN A 93 -0.70 3.91 -10.79
N VAL A 94 -1.30 4.84 -10.06
CA VAL A 94 -2.45 5.66 -10.48
C VAL A 94 -2.01 7.11 -10.62
N GLY A 95 -2.13 7.68 -11.83
CA GLY A 95 -1.60 8.99 -12.16
C GLY A 95 -0.09 9.00 -12.43
N SER A 96 0.38 9.96 -13.23
CA SER A 96 1.81 10.20 -13.43
C SER A 96 2.43 10.94 -12.24
N GLY A 97 3.70 10.67 -11.94
CA GLY A 97 4.41 11.39 -10.88
C GLY A 97 4.77 12.81 -11.31
N ARG A 98 4.91 13.74 -10.36
CA ARG A 98 5.28 15.15 -10.60
C ARG A 98 6.60 15.35 -11.38
N SER A 99 7.45 14.33 -11.45
CA SER A 99 8.75 14.35 -12.14
C SER A 99 8.72 13.80 -13.59
N GLU A 100 7.58 13.27 -14.06
CA GLU A 100 7.44 12.78 -15.45
C GLU A 100 7.03 13.89 -16.45
N GLY A 101 7.33 15.15 -16.15
CA GLY A 101 7.18 16.28 -17.09
C GLY A 101 5.79 16.90 -17.13
N ASP A 102 5.02 16.81 -16.04
CA ASP A 102 3.73 17.49 -15.92
C ASP A 102 3.92 18.87 -15.30
N ASP A 103 3.65 19.91 -16.09
CA ASP A 103 3.80 21.32 -15.72
C ASP A 103 2.73 21.71 -14.70
N GLY A 104 2.94 21.37 -13.43
CA GLY A 104 2.39 22.10 -12.27
C GLY A 104 0.86 22.12 -12.03
N ASP A 105 0.02 21.69 -12.99
CA ASP A 105 -1.45 21.80 -12.96
C ASP A 105 -2.17 20.48 -13.36
N GLY A 106 -1.45 19.37 -13.53
CA GLY A 106 -1.96 18.13 -14.17
C GLY A 106 -2.56 17.04 -13.27
N ASN A 107 -2.59 17.24 -11.94
CA ASN A 107 -3.13 16.26 -10.98
C ASN A 107 -4.56 16.56 -10.50
N ASP A 108 -5.20 17.60 -11.05
CA ASP A 108 -6.51 18.08 -10.61
C ASP A 108 -7.60 17.12 -11.12
N HIS A 109 -7.74 16.01 -10.42
CA HIS A 109 -8.78 15.02 -10.67
C HIS A 109 -10.12 15.56 -10.22
N ASN A 110 -11.17 15.08 -10.88
CA ASN A 110 -12.50 15.60 -10.67
C ASN A 110 -13.14 14.92 -9.45
N ALA A 111 -13.29 15.62 -8.33
CA ALA A 111 -14.02 15.14 -7.15
C ALA A 111 -15.45 14.64 -7.45
N SER A 112 -16.07 15.05 -8.56
CA SER A 112 -17.38 14.53 -9.00
C SER A 112 -17.30 13.24 -9.84
N ASN A 113 -16.11 12.80 -10.22
CA ASN A 113 -15.84 11.57 -10.97
C ASN A 113 -14.47 10.96 -10.56
N PRO A 114 -14.31 10.57 -9.29
CA PRO A 114 -13.05 10.04 -8.79
C PRO A 114 -12.74 8.67 -9.40
N SER A 115 -11.45 8.37 -9.57
CA SER A 115 -11.01 7.00 -9.85
C SER A 115 -11.08 6.17 -8.56
N ALA A 116 -11.38 4.88 -8.67
CA ALA A 116 -11.53 3.96 -7.54
C ALA A 116 -10.75 2.66 -7.73
N LEU A 117 -10.15 2.17 -6.64
CA LEU A 117 -9.56 0.83 -6.54
C LEU A 117 -10.35 0.06 -5.47
N GLN A 118 -10.97 -1.05 -5.85
CA GLN A 118 -11.88 -1.85 -5.02
C GLN A 118 -11.47 -3.32 -5.00
N ASP A 119 -11.22 -3.92 -3.83
CA ASP A 119 -10.75 -5.31 -3.72
C ASP A 119 -9.47 -5.54 -4.57
N VAL A 120 -8.50 -4.63 -4.45
CA VAL A 120 -7.21 -4.70 -5.17
C VAL A 120 -6.11 -5.07 -4.18
N PHE A 121 -5.58 -6.28 -4.36
CA PHE A 121 -4.64 -6.87 -3.41
C PHE A 121 -3.23 -6.96 -3.97
N PHE A 122 -2.23 -6.90 -3.10
CA PHE A 122 -0.82 -7.01 -3.46
C PHE A 122 -0.17 -8.13 -2.68
N ARG A 123 0.68 -8.88 -3.36
CA ARG A 123 1.48 -9.94 -2.75
C ARG A 123 2.93 -9.83 -3.19
N ILE A 124 3.85 -9.87 -2.23
CA ILE A 124 5.29 -9.87 -2.48
C ILE A 124 5.91 -11.08 -1.79
N GLY A 125 6.11 -12.17 -2.54
CA GLY A 125 6.53 -13.45 -1.99
C GLY A 125 5.34 -14.38 -1.64
N GLY A 126 5.62 -15.45 -0.91
CA GLY A 126 4.61 -16.37 -0.37
C GLY A 126 4.13 -17.43 -1.36
N ALA A 127 3.57 -17.04 -2.50
CA ALA A 127 3.19 -18.00 -3.54
C ALA A 127 4.40 -18.37 -4.42
N THR A 128 5.13 -17.35 -4.86
CA THR A 128 6.38 -17.44 -5.63
C THR A 128 7.35 -16.37 -5.15
N PRO A 129 8.67 -16.50 -5.40
CA PRO A 129 9.61 -15.41 -5.15
C PRO A 129 9.18 -14.14 -5.89
N GLY A 130 9.20 -13.00 -5.19
CA GLY A 130 8.83 -11.72 -5.77
C GLY A 130 9.39 -10.55 -4.96
N ARG A 131 9.74 -9.45 -5.63
CA ARG A 131 10.33 -8.26 -4.99
C ARG A 131 9.75 -6.98 -5.60
N ALA A 132 9.64 -5.95 -4.78
CA ALA A 132 9.23 -4.62 -5.23
C ALA A 132 10.02 -3.53 -4.50
N THR A 133 9.96 -2.29 -4.95
CA THR A 133 10.30 -1.13 -4.10
C THR A 133 9.04 -0.63 -3.42
N THR A 134 8.02 -0.27 -4.21
CA THR A 134 6.71 0.14 -3.71
C THR A 134 5.61 -0.74 -4.32
N ALA A 135 4.60 -1.14 -3.56
CA ALA A 135 3.50 -1.92 -4.13
C ALA A 135 2.51 -1.00 -4.88
N LEU A 136 1.99 0.03 -4.20
CA LEU A 136 0.99 0.95 -4.71
C LEU A 136 1.44 2.41 -4.62
N VAL A 137 1.32 3.14 -5.72
CA VAL A 137 1.51 4.60 -5.76
C VAL A 137 0.25 5.27 -6.29
N ILE A 138 -0.33 6.17 -5.50
CA ILE A 138 -1.47 7.01 -5.86
C ILE A 138 -0.98 8.45 -6.04
N ASN A 139 -0.77 8.89 -7.28
CA ASN A 139 -0.42 10.27 -7.60
C ASN A 139 -1.64 11.16 -7.85
N SER A 140 -2.72 10.55 -8.31
CA SER A 140 -3.98 11.21 -8.60
C SER A 140 -4.69 11.67 -7.33
N ASP A 141 -5.21 12.89 -7.35
CA ASP A 141 -6.10 13.44 -6.33
C ASP A 141 -7.47 12.73 -6.34
N ASP A 142 -8.23 12.88 -5.25
CA ASP A 142 -9.61 12.40 -5.06
C ASP A 142 -9.83 10.87 -5.22
N VAL A 143 -8.76 10.08 -5.41
CA VAL A 143 -8.86 8.63 -5.56
C VAL A 143 -9.51 7.99 -4.34
N ILE A 144 -10.38 7.01 -4.60
CA ILE A 144 -10.96 6.16 -3.55
C ILE A 144 -10.21 4.82 -3.53
N LEU A 145 -9.70 4.46 -2.36
CA LEU A 145 -9.18 3.14 -2.05
C LEU A 145 -10.22 2.44 -1.16
N ASP A 146 -10.76 1.31 -1.60
CA ASP A 146 -11.78 0.55 -0.87
C ASP A 146 -11.38 -0.92 -0.84
N ASP A 147 -11.19 -1.47 0.36
CA ASP A 147 -10.67 -2.82 0.59
C ASP A 147 -9.33 -3.09 -0.15
N ILE A 148 -8.27 -2.43 0.33
CA ILE A 148 -6.91 -2.66 -0.16
C ILE A 148 -6.16 -3.51 0.85
N TRP A 149 -5.63 -4.64 0.40
CA TRP A 149 -4.68 -5.44 1.16
C TRP A 149 -3.33 -5.51 0.44
N SER A 150 -2.32 -4.89 1.05
CA SER A 150 -0.97 -4.83 0.52
C SER A 150 -0.03 -5.59 1.44
N TRP A 151 0.39 -6.79 1.00
CA TRP A 151 1.06 -7.75 1.88
C TRP A 151 2.44 -8.14 1.34
N ARG A 152 3.49 -7.72 2.06
CA ARG A 152 4.79 -8.37 1.94
C ARG A 152 4.72 -9.68 2.71
N ALA A 153 4.94 -10.80 2.03
CA ALA A 153 4.71 -12.10 2.62
C ALA A 153 5.57 -12.37 3.86
N ASP A 154 4.95 -12.77 4.97
CA ASP A 154 5.59 -13.22 6.21
C ASP A 154 5.77 -14.76 6.26
N HIS A 155 5.11 -15.49 5.37
CA HIS A 155 5.21 -16.95 5.25
C HIS A 155 5.08 -17.45 3.80
N GLY A 156 5.50 -18.70 3.58
CA GLY A 156 5.41 -19.38 2.28
C GLY A 156 6.72 -19.35 1.48
N ASN A 157 6.62 -19.51 0.16
CA ASN A 157 7.77 -19.62 -0.74
C ASN A 157 8.44 -18.26 -0.98
N GLY A 158 9.78 -18.24 -0.95
CA GLY A 158 10.55 -17.05 -1.28
C GLY A 158 10.45 -15.92 -0.25
N VAL A 159 10.11 -16.24 1.01
CA VAL A 159 9.99 -15.28 2.11
C VAL A 159 11.25 -15.18 2.95
N GLY A 160 11.59 -13.96 3.34
CA GLY A 160 12.66 -13.63 4.27
C GLY A 160 13.24 -12.25 3.98
N TRP A 161 13.98 -11.71 4.96
CA TRP A 161 14.46 -10.32 4.93
C TRP A 161 15.19 -9.91 3.65
N THR A 162 15.90 -10.85 3.02
CA THR A 162 16.65 -10.63 1.77
C THR A 162 16.02 -11.30 0.55
N ALA A 163 14.93 -12.05 0.73
CA ALA A 163 14.30 -12.86 -0.32
C ALA A 163 13.17 -12.10 -1.03
N ASN A 164 12.15 -11.66 -0.30
CA ASN A 164 11.01 -10.89 -0.81
C ASN A 164 11.10 -9.42 -0.39
N THR A 165 12.23 -8.79 -0.72
CA THR A 165 12.48 -7.38 -0.36
C THR A 165 11.38 -6.46 -0.93
N ALA A 166 10.79 -5.64 -0.06
CA ALA A 166 9.88 -4.57 -0.41
C ALA A 166 9.99 -3.42 0.59
N ASP A 167 10.28 -2.22 0.09
CA ASP A 167 10.55 -1.07 0.94
C ASP A 167 9.25 -0.51 1.53
N THR A 168 8.23 -0.25 0.70
CA THR A 168 6.99 0.42 1.11
C THR A 168 5.76 -0.19 0.47
N GLY A 169 4.66 -0.27 1.21
CA GLY A 169 3.40 -0.79 0.69
C GLY A 169 2.68 0.24 -0.15
N VAL A 170 2.19 1.29 0.48
CA VAL A 170 1.35 2.30 -0.17
C VAL A 170 1.97 3.68 -0.04
N VAL A 171 2.05 4.41 -1.15
CA VAL A 171 2.42 5.83 -1.18
C VAL A 171 1.27 6.62 -1.79
N VAL A 172 0.74 7.57 -1.03
CA VAL A 172 -0.33 8.48 -1.45
C VAL A 172 0.26 9.88 -1.63
N ASN A 173 0.42 10.32 -2.87
CA ASN A 173 0.88 11.65 -3.24
C ASN A 173 -0.27 12.62 -3.57
N GLY A 174 -1.39 12.09 -4.05
CA GLY A 174 -2.55 12.89 -4.40
C GLY A 174 -3.26 13.48 -3.18
N ASP A 175 -3.78 14.68 -3.34
CA ASP A 175 -4.65 15.33 -2.36
C ASP A 175 -6.06 14.70 -2.35
N SER A 176 -6.81 14.89 -1.26
CA SER A 176 -8.22 14.46 -1.12
C SER A 176 -8.48 12.96 -1.33
N VAL A 177 -7.45 12.12 -1.35
CA VAL A 177 -7.59 10.66 -1.44
C VAL A 177 -8.32 10.14 -0.19
N THR A 178 -9.24 9.19 -0.39
CA THR A 178 -9.96 8.55 0.71
C THR A 178 -9.71 7.05 0.70
N ALA A 179 -9.33 6.48 1.84
CA ALA A 179 -9.19 5.06 2.05
C ALA A 179 -10.27 4.54 3.02
N TYR A 180 -10.91 3.44 2.64
CA TYR A 180 -11.83 2.66 3.45
C TYR A 180 -11.30 1.24 3.54
N GLY A 181 -10.95 0.77 4.74
CA GLY A 181 -10.40 -0.59 4.90
C GLY A 181 -9.02 -0.73 4.26
N LEU A 182 -8.02 -0.10 4.86
CA LEU A 182 -6.63 -0.15 4.40
C LEU A 182 -5.81 -1.14 5.24
N PHE A 183 -5.37 -2.23 4.61
CA PHE A 183 -4.55 -3.28 5.24
C PHE A 183 -3.16 -3.28 4.59
N VAL A 184 -2.10 -2.98 5.33
CA VAL A 184 -0.74 -2.90 4.77
C VAL A 184 0.27 -3.49 5.73
N GLU A 185 1.01 -4.52 5.31
CA GLU A 185 1.74 -5.38 6.25
C GLU A 185 3.17 -5.73 5.83
N HIS A 186 4.04 -5.81 6.84
CA HIS A 186 5.38 -6.39 6.85
C HIS A 186 6.43 -5.76 5.93
N TYR A 187 6.20 -4.56 5.40
CA TYR A 187 7.20 -3.87 4.57
C TYR A 187 8.47 -3.51 5.35
N GLN A 188 9.61 -3.44 4.66
CA GLN A 188 10.92 -3.25 5.30
C GLN A 188 11.19 -1.82 5.75
N LYS A 189 10.42 -0.84 5.25
CA LYS A 189 10.44 0.56 5.71
C LYS A 189 9.02 0.95 6.15
N TYR A 190 8.54 2.13 5.76
CA TYR A 190 7.16 2.53 6.05
C TYR A 190 6.17 1.64 5.32
N ASN A 191 5.10 1.22 5.99
CA ASN A 191 4.04 0.46 5.34
C ASN A 191 3.18 1.42 4.50
N VAL A 192 2.81 2.58 5.07
CA VAL A 192 2.12 3.68 4.36
C VAL A 192 2.91 4.99 4.49
N ILE A 193 3.04 5.71 3.37
CA ILE A 193 3.46 7.11 3.33
C ILE A 193 2.34 7.95 2.70
N TRP A 194 1.91 8.98 3.42
CA TRP A 194 0.86 9.89 2.98
C TRP A 194 1.42 11.31 2.82
N ASN A 195 1.56 11.77 1.58
CA ASN A 195 2.13 13.06 1.20
C ASN A 195 1.07 14.10 0.81
N GLY A 196 -0.14 13.68 0.45
CA GLY A 196 -1.23 14.56 0.02
C GLY A 196 -2.01 15.20 1.17
N ASN A 197 -2.55 16.41 0.94
CA ASN A 197 -3.43 17.12 1.86
C ASN A 197 -4.88 16.64 1.74
N ARG A 198 -5.69 16.91 2.76
CA ARG A 198 -7.13 16.58 2.81
C ARG A 198 -7.41 15.08 2.69
N GLY A 199 -6.41 14.24 2.90
CA GLY A 199 -6.54 12.79 2.88
C GLY A 199 -7.39 12.29 4.05
N THR A 200 -8.15 11.23 3.82
CA THR A 200 -8.93 10.54 4.85
C THR A 200 -8.66 9.05 4.80
N ASP A 201 -8.42 8.44 5.96
CA ASP A 201 -8.29 7.00 6.14
C ASP A 201 -9.27 6.54 7.22
N ILE A 202 -10.15 5.61 6.86
CA ILE A 202 -11.17 5.04 7.73
C ILE A 202 -10.92 3.54 7.79
N PHE A 203 -10.52 3.09 8.97
CA PHE A 203 -10.01 1.75 9.25
C PHE A 203 -8.64 1.49 8.60
N PHE A 204 -7.62 1.38 9.45
CA PHE A 204 -6.29 0.90 9.06
C PHE A 204 -5.86 -0.26 9.94
N GLN A 205 -5.33 -1.30 9.30
CA GLN A 205 -4.67 -2.41 9.97
C GLN A 205 -3.26 -2.61 9.40
N ASN A 206 -2.32 -2.88 10.31
CA ASN A 206 -0.94 -3.17 9.97
C ASN A 206 -0.32 -4.18 10.93
N GLU A 207 0.61 -4.96 10.40
CA GLU A 207 1.65 -5.63 11.16
C GLU A 207 3.04 -5.20 10.67
N LEU A 208 3.96 -4.96 11.61
CA LEU A 208 5.36 -4.67 11.31
C LEU A 208 6.10 -5.92 10.80
N PRO A 209 7.25 -5.79 10.09
CA PRO A 209 7.97 -6.95 9.57
C PRO A 209 8.47 -7.86 10.69
N TYR A 210 8.13 -9.15 10.65
CA TYR A 210 8.55 -10.09 11.69
C TYR A 210 10.03 -10.44 11.62
N ASP A 211 10.58 -10.40 10.41
CA ASP A 211 11.84 -11.00 10.02
C ASP A 211 13.04 -10.04 10.06
N VAL A 212 12.92 -8.96 10.84
CA VAL A 212 14.00 -7.99 11.06
C VAL A 212 15.18 -8.69 11.74
N PRO A 213 16.40 -8.68 11.15
CA PRO A 213 17.51 -9.50 11.65
C PRO A 213 18.25 -8.89 12.85
N ASN A 214 18.19 -7.57 13.03
CA ASN A 214 18.73 -6.82 14.16
C ASN A 214 18.28 -5.34 14.05
N GLN A 215 18.34 -4.60 15.16
CA GLN A 215 17.89 -3.20 15.20
C GLN A 215 18.62 -2.32 14.18
N ALA A 216 19.94 -2.50 14.01
CA ALA A 216 20.73 -1.66 13.10
C ALA A 216 20.33 -1.83 11.62
N ALA A 217 19.74 -2.96 11.24
CA ALA A 217 19.21 -3.19 9.90
C ALA A 217 17.85 -2.48 9.66
N TRP A 218 17.20 -2.01 10.72
CA TRP A 218 15.86 -1.43 10.70
C TRP A 218 15.79 -0.18 11.59
N MET A 219 16.45 0.89 11.10
CA MET A 219 16.47 2.22 11.69
C MET A 219 15.95 3.20 10.64
N GLU A 220 14.95 4.03 10.97
CA GLU A 220 14.51 5.13 10.10
C GLU A 220 15.64 6.16 9.91
N ALA A 221 16.30 6.51 11.01
CA ALA A 221 17.40 7.47 11.05
C ALA A 221 18.32 7.16 12.25
N PRO A 222 19.52 7.77 12.34
CA PRO A 222 20.34 7.64 13.54
C PRO A 222 19.59 8.04 14.80
N GLY A 223 19.36 7.08 15.70
CA GLY A 223 18.61 7.29 16.95
C GLY A 223 17.10 7.22 16.82
N VAL A 224 16.56 6.79 15.67
CA VAL A 224 15.13 6.52 15.47
C VAL A 224 14.96 5.04 15.10
N ASP A 225 14.48 4.24 16.05
CA ASP A 225 14.34 2.80 15.91
C ASP A 225 13.12 2.45 15.03
N GLY A 226 13.33 1.58 14.04
CA GLY A 226 12.27 1.10 13.15
C GLY A 226 11.71 2.16 12.21
N PHE A 227 10.68 1.78 11.45
CA PHE A 227 9.91 2.67 10.59
C PHE A 227 8.43 2.60 11.00
N ALA A 228 7.76 3.74 11.00
CA ALA A 228 6.33 3.81 11.30
C ALA A 228 5.49 2.95 10.34
N ALA A 229 4.42 2.35 10.85
CA ALA A 229 3.39 1.71 10.04
C ALA A 229 2.72 2.72 9.09
N PHE A 230 2.47 3.93 9.58
CA PHE A 230 1.81 4.97 8.81
C PHE A 230 2.48 6.33 9.06
N LYS A 231 3.06 6.92 8.02
CA LYS A 231 3.70 8.24 8.06
C LYS A 231 2.87 9.24 7.27
N VAL A 232 2.40 10.30 7.93
CA VAL A 232 1.91 11.52 7.26
C VAL A 232 3.09 12.48 7.12
N ALA A 233 3.35 12.95 5.91
CA ALA A 233 4.55 13.74 5.63
C ALA A 233 4.55 15.09 6.37
N PRO A 234 5.72 15.61 6.77
CA PRO A 234 5.85 16.85 7.54
C PRO A 234 5.14 18.09 6.95
N GLY A 235 5.00 18.15 5.62
CA GLY A 235 4.37 19.26 4.91
C GLY A 235 2.84 19.18 4.81
N VAL A 236 2.21 18.10 5.26
CA VAL A 236 0.76 17.94 5.23
C VAL A 236 0.10 18.81 6.30
N THR A 237 -0.90 19.58 5.89
CA THR A 237 -1.61 20.54 6.75
C THR A 237 -3.02 20.08 7.13
N SER A 238 -3.54 19.05 6.44
CA SER A 238 -4.86 18.47 6.70
C SER A 238 -4.83 16.99 6.38
N PHE A 239 -5.22 16.16 7.35
CA PHE A 239 -5.40 14.72 7.23
C PHE A 239 -6.43 14.26 8.26
N ARG A 240 -7.13 13.16 7.99
CA ARG A 240 -8.08 12.53 8.91
C ARG A 240 -7.85 11.01 8.95
N GLY A 241 -7.63 10.46 10.14
CA GLY A 241 -7.50 9.02 10.38
C GLY A 241 -8.48 8.55 11.44
N TYR A 242 -9.09 7.38 11.23
CA TYR A 242 -10.09 6.81 12.14
C TYR A 242 -9.90 5.30 12.30
N GLY A 243 -9.75 4.83 13.54
CA GLY A 243 -9.66 3.40 13.84
C GLY A 243 -8.43 2.75 13.21
N MET A 244 -7.25 3.12 13.67
CA MET A 244 -5.97 2.70 13.07
C MET A 244 -5.18 1.84 14.05
N GLY A 245 -4.79 0.62 13.63
CA GLY A 245 -4.06 -0.34 14.44
C GLY A 245 -2.75 -0.79 13.81
N SER A 246 -1.70 -0.93 14.63
CA SER A 246 -0.43 -1.54 14.22
C SER A 246 0.05 -2.57 15.24
N TYR A 247 0.47 -3.75 14.76
CA TYR A 247 0.88 -4.87 15.60
C TYR A 247 2.36 -5.20 15.40
N SER A 248 2.98 -5.74 16.46
CA SER A 248 4.38 -6.18 16.42
C SER A 248 4.52 -7.65 16.84
N PHE A 249 5.33 -8.39 16.07
CA PHE A 249 5.66 -9.80 16.29
C PHE A 249 7.06 -10.13 15.73
N PHE A 250 8.11 -9.49 16.25
CA PHE A 250 9.48 -9.77 15.78
C PHE A 250 9.93 -11.15 16.28
N ASN A 251 10.12 -12.10 15.36
CA ASN A 251 10.27 -13.52 15.69
C ASN A 251 11.66 -14.10 15.37
N GLN A 252 12.66 -13.23 15.13
CA GLN A 252 14.03 -13.63 14.85
C GLN A 252 14.89 -13.90 16.11
N GLY A 253 14.27 -13.89 17.29
CA GLY A 253 14.96 -14.15 18.56
C GLY A 253 15.87 -13.03 19.05
N VAL A 254 15.67 -11.81 18.54
CA VAL A 254 16.36 -10.59 18.95
C VAL A 254 15.33 -9.51 19.28
N ASP A 255 15.61 -8.68 20.29
CA ASP A 255 14.74 -7.55 20.60
C ASP A 255 14.85 -6.49 19.51
N ILE A 256 13.72 -6.19 18.87
CA ILE A 256 13.56 -5.15 17.85
C ILE A 256 12.45 -4.20 18.29
N PHE A 257 12.70 -2.90 18.15
CA PHE A 257 11.73 -1.87 18.48
C PHE A 257 11.42 -0.99 17.28
N ALA A 258 10.18 -0.52 17.24
CA ALA A 258 9.80 0.70 16.56
C ALA A 258 9.58 1.79 17.62
N ASP A 259 10.07 3.00 17.39
CA ASP A 259 9.79 4.13 18.28
C ASP A 259 8.30 4.45 18.32
N HIS A 260 7.63 4.43 17.17
CA HIS A 260 6.21 4.68 17.06
C HIS A 260 5.57 3.91 15.92
N ALA A 261 4.28 3.59 16.06
CA ALA A 261 3.50 3.01 14.97
C ALA A 261 3.03 4.07 13.96
N PHE A 262 2.61 5.23 14.46
CA PHE A 262 2.09 6.32 13.64
C PHE A 262 3.02 7.53 13.74
N GLU A 263 3.35 8.15 12.62
CA GLU A 263 4.15 9.37 12.57
C GLU A 263 3.42 10.46 11.80
N VAL A 264 3.07 11.57 12.46
CA VAL A 264 2.32 12.66 11.83
C VAL A 264 2.81 14.05 12.27
N PRO A 265 2.60 15.11 11.48
CA PRO A 265 2.95 16.47 11.90
C PRO A 265 2.13 16.88 13.14
N THR A 266 2.80 17.37 14.17
CA THR A 266 2.12 17.91 15.37
C THR A 266 1.36 19.22 15.08
N THR A 267 1.57 19.81 13.91
CA THR A 267 0.86 20.98 13.40
C THR A 267 -0.48 20.67 12.74
N LEU A 268 -0.85 19.39 12.61
CA LEU A 268 -2.17 19.02 12.12
C LEU A 268 -3.28 19.58 13.03
N PRO A 269 -4.51 19.82 12.50
CA PRO A 269 -5.64 20.23 13.32
C PRO A 269 -5.90 19.26 14.48
N LEU A 270 -6.49 19.75 15.57
CA LEU A 270 -6.87 18.89 16.70
C LEU A 270 -7.78 17.74 16.26
N ALA A 271 -7.58 16.57 16.86
CA ALA A 271 -8.31 15.34 16.58
C ALA A 271 -8.25 14.91 15.10
N SER A 272 -7.08 15.09 14.47
CA SER A 272 -6.85 14.62 13.10
C SER A 272 -6.81 13.09 13.01
N LEU A 273 -6.35 12.41 14.05
CA LEU A 273 -6.37 10.97 14.21
C LEU A 273 -7.27 10.61 15.38
N ASN A 274 -8.07 9.55 15.23
CA ASN A 274 -9.02 9.11 16.24
C ASN A 274 -8.95 7.58 16.38
N ASP A 275 -9.00 7.10 17.61
CA ASP A 275 -9.02 5.67 17.96
C ASP A 275 -7.80 4.89 17.43
N LEU A 276 -6.61 5.33 17.82
CA LEU A 276 -5.35 4.65 17.50
C LEU A 276 -5.06 3.54 18.51
N LEU A 277 -4.44 2.45 18.05
CA LEU A 277 -3.96 1.39 18.92
C LEU A 277 -2.68 0.72 18.43
N THR A 278 -1.90 0.19 19.38
CA THR A 278 -0.82 -0.76 19.11
C THR A 278 -0.97 -2.03 19.93
N ILE A 279 -0.52 -3.17 19.40
CA ILE A 279 -0.56 -4.47 20.07
C ILE A 279 0.77 -5.19 19.88
N PHE A 280 1.26 -5.82 20.94
CA PHE A 280 2.34 -6.79 20.86
C PHE A 280 1.73 -8.20 20.88
N LEU A 281 2.08 -9.01 19.89
CA LEU A 281 1.50 -10.33 19.67
C LEU A 281 2.41 -11.42 20.20
N ASP A 282 1.80 -12.48 20.72
CA ASP A 282 2.44 -13.75 21.07
C ASP A 282 3.76 -13.60 21.87
N PRO A 283 3.66 -13.53 23.21
CA PRO A 283 4.84 -13.38 24.06
C PRO A 283 5.76 -14.61 24.07
N SER A 284 5.35 -15.74 23.49
CA SER A 284 6.19 -16.94 23.45
C SER A 284 7.22 -16.87 22.32
N HIS A 285 6.86 -16.26 21.20
CA HIS A 285 7.69 -16.24 19.99
C HIS A 285 8.08 -14.83 19.53
N GLY A 286 7.34 -13.79 19.95
CA GLY A 286 7.67 -12.39 19.69
C GLY A 286 8.71 -11.83 20.66
N SER A 287 9.51 -10.87 20.18
CA SER A 287 10.53 -10.12 20.93
C SER A 287 10.39 -8.61 20.67
N GLY A 288 10.92 -7.78 21.56
CA GLY A 288 10.83 -6.31 21.43
C GLY A 288 9.42 -5.71 21.49
N GLY A 289 9.07 -4.80 20.57
CA GLY A 289 7.73 -4.20 20.47
C GLY A 289 7.68 -2.79 19.88
N ILE A 290 6.66 -2.01 20.23
CA ILE A 290 6.46 -0.62 19.80
C ILE A 290 6.49 0.28 21.04
N ARG A 291 7.27 1.38 21.02
CA ARG A 291 7.45 2.23 22.21
C ARG A 291 6.32 3.22 22.43
N HIS A 292 5.78 3.77 21.35
CA HIS A 292 4.70 4.76 21.38
C HIS A 292 3.64 4.44 20.32
N VAL A 293 2.40 4.86 20.59
CA VAL A 293 1.32 4.70 19.61
C VAL A 293 1.56 5.65 18.45
N VAL A 294 1.69 6.95 18.72
CA VAL A 294 1.87 7.99 17.71
C VAL A 294 2.90 9.02 18.15
N ASN A 295 3.90 9.30 17.31
CA ASN A 295 5.06 10.13 17.67
C ASN A 295 5.57 9.72 19.07
N ASP A 296 5.68 10.65 20.02
CA ASP A 296 6.10 10.38 21.40
C ASP A 296 4.93 10.11 22.38
N VAL A 297 3.72 9.80 21.88
CA VAL A 297 2.48 9.70 22.66
C VAL A 297 1.90 8.27 22.64
N GLY A 298 1.33 7.87 23.78
CA GLY A 298 0.90 6.50 24.04
C GLY A 298 2.03 5.70 24.69
N GLY A 299 1.64 4.71 25.50
CA GLY A 299 2.61 3.81 26.14
C GLY A 299 3.16 2.78 25.15
N SER A 300 4.07 1.94 25.63
CA SER A 300 4.66 0.86 24.85
C SER A 300 3.76 -0.37 24.79
N SER A 301 3.66 -0.99 23.63
CA SER A 301 3.14 -2.36 23.46
C SER A 301 4.31 -3.33 23.31
N THR A 302 4.51 -4.18 24.31
CA THR A 302 5.63 -5.13 24.40
C THR A 302 5.17 -6.42 25.06
N LYS A 303 6.10 -7.35 25.27
CA LYS A 303 5.87 -8.56 26.06
C LYS A 303 5.42 -8.32 27.52
N ALA A 304 5.53 -7.10 28.05
CA ALA A 304 4.98 -6.76 29.37
C ALA A 304 3.45 -6.67 29.39
N ASN A 305 2.82 -6.46 28.23
CA ASN A 305 1.38 -6.30 28.04
C ASN A 305 0.92 -6.96 26.72
N PRO A 306 1.17 -8.27 26.55
CA PRO A 306 0.87 -8.98 25.31
C PRO A 306 -0.64 -9.03 25.07
N ASP A 307 -1.02 -9.04 23.80
CA ASP A 307 -2.41 -9.18 23.31
C ASP A 307 -3.38 -8.15 23.93
N THR A 308 -2.84 -7.04 24.45
CA THR A 308 -3.60 -5.97 25.11
C THR A 308 -3.38 -4.67 24.33
N PRO A 309 -4.45 -4.03 23.81
CA PRO A 309 -4.32 -2.76 23.10
C PRO A 309 -3.77 -1.64 23.99
N VAL A 310 -2.74 -0.96 23.49
CA VAL A 310 -2.32 0.35 24.02
C VAL A 310 -2.87 1.41 23.10
N THR A 311 -3.68 2.32 23.64
CA THR A 311 -4.53 3.20 22.83
C THR A 311 -4.22 4.68 23.00
N VAL A 312 -4.51 5.45 21.95
CA VAL A 312 -4.61 6.91 21.96
C VAL A 312 -5.93 7.27 21.29
N VAL A 313 -6.85 7.86 22.06
CA VAL A 313 -8.22 8.13 21.57
C VAL A 313 -8.25 9.24 20.51
N SER A 314 -7.39 10.25 20.62
CA SER A 314 -7.34 11.40 19.71
C SER A 314 -5.92 11.97 19.62
N TYR A 315 -5.50 12.41 18.43
CA TYR A 315 -4.21 13.06 18.20
C TYR A 315 -4.20 13.96 16.94
N PRO A 316 -3.43 15.07 16.89
CA PRO A 316 -2.95 15.79 18.06
C PRO A 316 -4.11 16.32 18.91
#